data_AF-A0A0S3U5Z8-F1
#
_entry.id   AF-A0A0S3U5Z8-F1
#
_cell.length_a   1.000
_cell.length_b   1.000
_cell.length_c   1.000
_cell.angle_alpha   90.00
_cell.angle_beta   90.00
_cell.angle_gamma   90.00
#
_symmetry.space_group_name_H-M   'P 1'
#
loop_
_entity.id
_entity.type
_entity.pdbx_description
1 polymer ?
#
loop_
_entity_poly.entity_id
_entity_poly.type
_entity_poly.pdbx_seq_one_letter_code
_entity_poly.pdbx_strand_id
1 'polypeptide(L)'
;MDENQVKELFGQLFDQFKQSLLTEVDQKNGKLAASLERQMKKEKPPEPASEDDPSKLSMKSLQQQIESLKNELAEKDKVAFTADRNSAISNVIASSNSQNKATLMKLFSIQYGDKLQKENNNWFIEENGAVKSLEDCLSNYLTSEEGKIFVPPTSNEGSGSTSSSKPVLSTNTPASLDDIYQDFASRLVG
;
A
#
# COMPACT_ATOMS: atom_id res chain seq x y z
N MET A 1 7.88 9.38 -26.03
CA MET A 1 8.29 7.98 -25.84
C MET A 1 7.32 7.13 -26.62
N ASP A 2 7.83 6.45 -27.64
CA ASP A 2 7.00 5.55 -28.46
C ASP A 2 6.76 4.24 -27.73
N GLU A 3 5.63 3.59 -28.00
CA GLU A 3 5.21 2.33 -27.37
C GLU A 3 6.26 1.21 -27.53
N ASN A 4 7.05 1.27 -28.60
CA ASN A 4 8.17 0.35 -28.85
C ASN A 4 9.36 0.59 -27.92
N GLN A 5 9.65 1.85 -27.54
CA GLN A 5 10.71 2.18 -26.59
C GLN A 5 10.36 1.72 -25.17
N VAL A 6 9.07 1.76 -24.81
CA VAL A 6 8.59 1.26 -23.51
C VAL A 6 8.72 -0.26 -23.44
N LYS A 7 8.33 -0.99 -24.50
CA LYS A 7 8.49 -2.46 -24.56
C LYS A 7 9.95 -2.89 -24.52
N GLU A 8 10.84 -2.14 -25.16
CA GLU A 8 12.27 -2.41 -25.16
C GLU A 8 12.90 -2.16 -23.77
N LEU A 9 12.53 -1.06 -23.10
CA LEU A 9 12.93 -0.79 -21.72
C LEU A 9 12.45 -1.87 -20.74
N PHE A 10 11.20 -2.32 -20.87
CA PHE A 10 10.67 -3.42 -20.07
C PHE A 10 11.38 -4.75 -20.35
N GLY A 11 11.70 -5.03 -21.62
CA GLY A 11 12.47 -6.21 -22.01
C GLY A 11 13.86 -6.21 -21.36
N GLN A 12 14.57 -5.09 -21.45
CA GLN A 12 15.90 -4.93 -20.84
C GLN A 12 15.87 -5.07 -19.32
N LEU A 13 14.87 -4.47 -18.66
CA LEU A 13 14.71 -4.56 -17.20
C LEU A 13 14.41 -6.01 -16.77
N PHE A 14 13.58 -6.71 -17.53
CA PHE A 14 13.22 -8.10 -17.25
C PHE A 14 14.40 -9.06 -17.46
N ASP A 15 15.21 -8.84 -18.49
CA ASP A 15 16.40 -9.64 -18.74
C ASP A 15 17.49 -9.37 -17.70
N GLN A 16 17.67 -8.13 -17.26
CA GLN A 16 18.55 -7.82 -16.11
C GLN A 16 18.07 -8.50 -14.83
N PHE A 17 16.76 -8.50 -14.56
CA PHE A 17 16.20 -9.16 -13.38
C PHE A 17 16.42 -10.68 -13.42
N LYS A 18 16.22 -11.32 -14.57
CA LYS A 18 16.54 -12.75 -14.76
C LYS A 18 18.00 -13.06 -14.52
N GLN A 19 18.91 -12.25 -15.06
CA GLN A 19 20.35 -12.46 -14.87
C GLN A 19 20.76 -12.28 -13.40
N SER A 20 20.17 -11.31 -12.70
CA SER A 20 20.40 -11.12 -11.26
C SER A 20 19.93 -12.33 -10.46
N LEU A 21 18.74 -12.87 -10.77
CA LEU A 21 18.19 -14.06 -10.11
C LEU A 21 19.07 -15.29 -10.31
N LEU A 22 19.50 -15.56 -11.54
CA LEU A 22 20.39 -16.69 -11.85
C LEU A 22 21.72 -16.56 -11.11
N THR A 23 22.30 -15.35 -11.10
CA THR A 23 23.57 -15.09 -10.41
C THR A 23 23.44 -15.27 -8.90
N GLU A 24 22.33 -14.84 -8.30
CA GLU A 24 22.09 -14.99 -6.86
C GLU A 24 21.87 -16.46 -6.47
N VAL A 25 21.17 -17.23 -7.31
CA VAL A 25 20.99 -18.68 -7.12
C VAL A 25 22.32 -19.40 -7.24
N ASP A 26 23.13 -19.11 -8.25
CA ASP A 26 24.46 -19.71 -8.42
C ASP A 26 25.41 -19.35 -7.27
N GLN A 27 25.38 -18.10 -6.79
CA GLN A 27 26.17 -17.70 -5.62
C GLN A 27 25.73 -18.43 -4.34
N LYS A 28 24.43 -18.60 -4.13
CA LYS A 28 23.91 -19.34 -2.96
C LYS A 28 24.27 -20.82 -3.05
N ASN A 29 24.11 -21.44 -4.21
CA ASN A 29 24.47 -22.85 -4.44
C ASN A 29 25.98 -23.08 -4.29
N GLY A 30 26.81 -22.18 -4.80
CA GLY A 30 28.27 -22.24 -4.65
C GLY A 30 28.74 -22.07 -3.20
N LYS A 31 28.13 -21.15 -2.44
CA LYS A 31 28.41 -20.97 -1.01
C LYS A 31 27.98 -22.18 -0.18
N LEU A 32 26.85 -22.80 -0.53
CA LEU A 32 26.36 -24.01 0.14
C LEU A 32 27.30 -25.20 -0.10
N ALA A 33 27.71 -25.41 -1.36
CA ALA A 33 28.66 -26.47 -1.73
C ALA A 33 30.02 -26.27 -1.06
N ALA A 34 30.56 -25.05 -1.04
CA ALA A 34 31.81 -24.73 -0.36
C ALA A 34 31.74 -24.92 1.17
N SER A 35 30.57 -24.65 1.77
CA SER A 35 30.31 -24.91 3.19
C SER A 35 30.28 -26.41 3.49
N LEU A 36 29.64 -27.19 2.63
CA LEU A 36 29.57 -28.66 2.75
C LEU A 36 30.95 -29.32 2.57
N GLU A 37 31.73 -28.89 1.58
CA GLU A 37 33.08 -29.43 1.35
C GLU A 37 34.04 -29.11 2.51
N ARG A 38 33.91 -27.92 3.12
CA ARG A 38 34.68 -27.54 4.32
C ARG A 38 34.29 -28.35 5.55
N GLN A 39 33.03 -28.73 5.69
CA GLN A 39 32.58 -29.61 6.77
C GLN A 39 33.08 -31.05 6.56
N MET A 40 33.02 -31.58 5.33
CA MET A 40 33.50 -32.93 5.04
C MET A 40 35.03 -33.08 5.12
N LYS A 41 35.82 -32.04 4.82
CA LYS A 41 37.29 -32.08 4.96
C LYS A 41 37.78 -32.02 6.42
N LYS A 42 36.93 -31.67 7.39
CA LYS A 42 37.32 -31.60 8.82
C LYS A 42 37.16 -32.92 9.58
N GLU A 43 36.64 -33.97 8.97
CA GLU A 43 36.40 -35.25 9.64
C GLU A 43 37.23 -36.41 9.04
N LYS A 44 38.36 -36.69 9.68
CA LYS A 44 38.97 -38.04 9.78
C LYS A 44 39.82 -38.09 11.07
N PRO A 45 39.93 -39.25 11.76
CA PRO A 45 39.07 -39.61 12.88
C PRO A 45 39.85 -39.82 14.20
N PRO A 46 39.15 -39.84 15.35
CA PRO A 46 39.33 -40.97 16.27
C PRO A 46 38.00 -41.65 16.66
N GLU A 47 38.16 -42.87 17.15
CA GLU A 47 37.25 -43.97 17.46
C GLU A 47 36.00 -43.70 18.34
N PRO A 48 35.06 -44.67 18.43
CA PRO A 48 33.63 -44.44 18.53
C PRO A 48 33.17 -44.23 19.97
N ALA A 49 32.41 -43.17 20.20
CA ALA A 49 31.55 -43.07 21.36
C ALA A 49 30.30 -42.25 21.01
N SER A 50 29.17 -42.80 21.44
CA SER A 50 27.81 -42.26 21.50
C SER A 50 27.10 -41.95 20.18
N GLU A 51 26.03 -42.72 19.98
CA GLU A 51 24.85 -42.44 19.17
C GLU A 51 24.23 -41.08 19.53
N ASP A 52 24.80 -39.98 19.06
CA ASP A 52 24.07 -38.74 18.87
C ASP A 52 23.90 -38.54 17.37
N ASP A 53 22.79 -39.09 16.88
CA ASP A 53 22.38 -39.07 15.48
C ASP A 53 22.39 -37.62 14.94
N PRO A 54 23.37 -37.21 14.10
CA PRO A 54 23.35 -35.88 13.47
C PRO A 54 22.10 -35.70 12.60
N SER A 55 21.47 -36.82 12.21
CA SER A 55 20.17 -36.95 11.57
C SER A 55 19.02 -36.31 12.37
N LYS A 56 19.03 -36.36 13.71
CA LYS A 56 17.95 -35.79 14.54
C LYS A 56 18.06 -34.27 14.67
N LEU A 57 19.27 -33.74 14.72
CA LEU A 57 19.54 -32.30 14.70
C LEU A 57 19.26 -31.70 13.31
N SER A 58 19.59 -32.42 12.24
CA SER A 58 19.22 -32.01 10.87
C SER A 58 17.71 -32.08 10.63
N MET A 59 17.02 -33.09 11.18
CA MET A 59 15.56 -33.17 11.05
C MET A 59 14.86 -32.04 11.82
N LYS A 60 15.30 -31.72 13.03
CA LYS A 60 14.77 -30.56 13.80
C LYS A 60 15.03 -29.24 13.08
N SER A 61 16.21 -29.05 12.50
CA SER A 61 16.52 -27.81 11.76
C SER A 61 15.72 -27.69 10.46
N LEU A 62 15.49 -28.80 9.75
CA LEU A 62 14.59 -28.86 8.60
C LEU A 62 13.15 -28.55 8.98
N GLN A 63 12.67 -29.11 10.10
CA GLN A 63 11.32 -28.85 10.61
C GLN A 63 11.14 -27.37 10.97
N GLN A 64 12.15 -26.77 11.62
CA GLN A 64 12.16 -25.34 11.94
C GLN A 64 12.21 -24.47 10.68
N GLN A 65 12.94 -24.87 9.63
CA GLN A 65 12.94 -24.16 8.34
C GLN A 65 11.58 -24.23 7.67
N ILE A 66 10.92 -25.39 7.66
CA ILE A 66 9.57 -25.55 7.10
C ILE A 66 8.58 -24.65 7.85
N GLU A 67 8.67 -24.59 9.17
CA GLU A 67 7.80 -23.76 9.99
C GLU A 67 8.05 -22.26 9.76
N SER A 68 9.33 -21.85 9.67
CA SER A 68 9.70 -20.49 9.32
C SER A 68 9.20 -20.09 7.93
N LEU A 69 9.32 -20.98 6.93
CA LEU A 69 8.84 -20.74 5.57
C LEU A 69 7.31 -20.65 5.52
N LYS A 70 6.60 -21.49 6.28
CA LYS A 70 5.14 -21.41 6.41
C LYS A 70 4.69 -20.09 7.01
N ASN A 71 5.40 -19.63 8.06
CA ASN A 71 5.11 -18.34 8.67
C ASN A 71 5.38 -17.18 7.72
N GLU A 72 6.49 -17.22 6.97
CA GLU A 72 6.80 -16.20 5.97
C GLU A 72 5.74 -16.16 4.85
N LEU A 73 5.28 -17.32 4.40
CA LEU A 73 4.23 -17.42 3.39
C LEU A 73 2.93 -16.80 3.91
N ALA A 74 2.50 -17.16 5.12
CA ALA A 74 1.29 -16.64 5.74
C ALA A 74 1.34 -15.12 5.94
N GLU A 75 2.50 -14.58 6.34
CA GLU A 75 2.70 -13.13 6.48
C GLU A 75 2.59 -12.44 5.12
N LYS A 76 3.26 -12.98 4.10
CA LYS A 76 3.19 -12.45 2.72
C LYS A 76 1.78 -12.48 2.16
N ASP A 77 1.05 -13.58 2.36
CA ASP A 77 -0.33 -13.71 1.90
C ASP A 77 -1.24 -12.68 2.59
N LYS A 78 -1.06 -12.44 3.88
CA LYS A 78 -1.79 -11.41 4.62
C LYS A 78 -1.49 -10.00 4.10
N VAL A 79 -0.23 -9.69 3.83
CA VAL A 79 0.18 -8.39 3.26
C VAL A 79 -0.38 -8.22 1.85
N ALA A 80 -0.26 -9.24 1.00
CA ALA A 80 -0.78 -9.23 -0.36
C ALA A 80 -2.30 -9.04 -0.37
N PHE A 81 -3.02 -9.77 0.49
CA PHE A 81 -4.47 -9.64 0.65
C PHE A 81 -4.86 -8.22 1.09
N THR A 82 -4.15 -7.66 2.07
CA THR A 82 -4.42 -6.30 2.56
C THR A 82 -4.15 -5.26 1.48
N ALA A 83 -3.07 -5.42 0.71
CA ALA A 83 -2.73 -4.53 -0.39
C ALA A 83 -3.76 -4.59 -1.53
N ASP A 84 -4.18 -5.79 -1.92
CA ASP A 84 -5.21 -6.02 -2.94
C ASP A 84 -6.56 -5.43 -2.51
N ARG A 85 -6.95 -5.66 -1.24
CA ARG A 85 -8.15 -5.05 -0.64
C ARG A 85 -8.11 -3.53 -0.71
N ASN A 86 -7.01 -2.93 -0.26
CA ASN A 86 -6.86 -1.48 -0.23
C ASN A 86 -6.85 -0.90 -1.65
N SER A 87 -6.27 -1.59 -2.62
CA SER A 87 -6.31 -1.21 -4.03
C SER A 87 -7.74 -1.22 -4.58
N ALA A 88 -8.51 -2.27 -4.30
CA ALA A 88 -9.91 -2.36 -4.72
C ALA A 88 -10.76 -1.23 -4.13
N ILE A 89 -10.69 -0.99 -2.82
CA ILE A 89 -11.41 0.12 -2.16
C ILE A 89 -11.01 1.46 -2.80
N SER A 90 -9.71 1.69 -3.00
CA SER A 90 -9.20 2.91 -3.62
C SER A 90 -9.75 3.11 -5.04
N ASN A 91 -9.85 2.05 -5.84
CA ASN A 91 -10.35 2.11 -7.21
C ASN A 91 -11.84 2.47 -7.26
N VAL A 92 -12.64 1.88 -6.37
CA VAL A 92 -14.08 2.16 -6.28
C VAL A 92 -14.32 3.60 -5.80
N ILE A 93 -13.59 4.05 -4.78
CA ILE A 93 -13.65 5.45 -4.31
C ILE A 93 -13.15 6.42 -5.37
N ALA A 94 -12.10 6.08 -6.12
CA ALA A 94 -11.59 6.91 -7.20
C ALA A 94 -12.64 7.16 -8.27
N SER A 95 -13.47 6.15 -8.55
CA SER A 95 -14.59 6.21 -9.51
C SER A 95 -15.81 6.95 -8.97
N SER A 96 -15.91 7.15 -7.65
CA SER A 96 -17.00 7.88 -7.02
C SER A 96 -16.82 9.41 -7.10
N ASN A 97 -17.94 10.14 -7.08
CA ASN A 97 -17.97 11.61 -7.04
C ASN A 97 -17.71 12.17 -5.61
N SER A 98 -17.00 11.44 -4.76
CA SER A 98 -16.77 11.85 -3.38
C SER A 98 -15.66 12.91 -3.24
N GLN A 99 -15.88 13.89 -2.36
CA GLN A 99 -14.86 14.78 -1.83
C GLN A 99 -14.01 14.06 -0.77
N ASN A 100 -12.77 14.50 -0.58
CA ASN A 100 -11.86 14.00 0.46
C ASN A 100 -11.67 12.45 0.45
N LYS A 101 -11.36 11.90 -0.72
CA LYS A 101 -11.20 10.45 -1.00
C LYS A 101 -10.29 9.72 -0.01
N ALA A 102 -9.21 10.36 0.45
CA ALA A 102 -8.28 9.76 1.41
C ALA A 102 -8.93 9.52 2.79
N THR A 103 -9.79 10.42 3.24
CA THR A 103 -10.50 10.28 4.53
C THR A 103 -11.61 9.26 4.40
N LEU A 104 -12.36 9.29 3.30
CA LEU A 104 -13.38 8.30 2.97
C LEU A 104 -12.79 6.89 2.94
N MET A 105 -11.64 6.70 2.27
CA MET A 105 -10.96 5.41 2.22
C MET A 105 -10.63 4.87 3.62
N LYS A 106 -10.13 5.72 4.52
CA LYS A 106 -9.82 5.31 5.90
C LYS A 106 -11.07 4.89 6.67
N LEU A 107 -12.11 5.71 6.65
CA LEU A 107 -13.37 5.42 7.36
C LEU A 107 -14.06 4.17 6.81
N PHE A 108 -14.15 4.08 5.49
CA PHE A 108 -14.74 2.92 4.83
C PHE A 108 -13.95 1.63 5.13
N SER A 109 -12.62 1.70 5.16
CA SER A 109 -11.77 0.58 5.56
C SER A 109 -11.95 0.19 7.03
N ILE A 110 -12.20 1.15 7.93
CA ILE A 110 -12.46 0.85 9.35
C ILE A 110 -13.81 0.17 9.52
N GLN A 111 -14.83 0.61 8.78
CA GLN A 111 -16.20 0.11 8.95
C GLN A 111 -16.45 -1.23 8.25
N TYR A 112 -15.89 -1.41 7.06
CA TYR A 112 -16.17 -2.57 6.20
C TYR A 112 -14.95 -3.42 5.90
N GLY A 113 -13.74 -2.99 6.28
CA GLY A 113 -12.47 -3.66 5.96
C GLY A 113 -12.37 -5.10 6.41
N ASP A 114 -12.98 -5.44 7.55
CA ASP A 114 -12.95 -6.78 8.14
C ASP A 114 -14.07 -7.69 7.59
N LYS A 115 -15.09 -7.09 6.95
CA LYS A 115 -16.23 -7.80 6.34
C LYS A 115 -16.02 -8.07 4.85
N LEU A 116 -14.92 -7.58 4.29
CA LEU A 116 -14.58 -7.68 2.88
C LEU A 116 -14.08 -9.09 2.55
N GLN A 117 -14.77 -9.72 1.61
CA GLN A 117 -14.42 -11.02 1.07
C GLN A 117 -14.17 -10.92 -0.43
N LYS A 118 -13.23 -11.70 -0.94
CA LYS A 118 -12.91 -11.77 -2.36
C LYS A 118 -13.44 -13.07 -2.93
N GLU A 119 -14.34 -12.99 -3.91
CA GLU A 119 -14.92 -14.14 -4.60
C GLU A 119 -14.88 -13.92 -6.11
N ASN A 120 -14.37 -14.88 -6.88
CA ASN A 120 -14.27 -14.80 -8.35
C ASN A 120 -13.65 -13.47 -8.85
N ASN A 121 -12.61 -12.99 -8.15
CA ASN A 121 -11.90 -11.73 -8.41
C ASN A 121 -12.70 -10.44 -8.18
N ASN A 122 -13.90 -10.53 -7.59
CA ASN A 122 -14.70 -9.38 -7.17
C ASN A 122 -14.71 -9.27 -5.65
N TRP A 123 -14.87 -8.05 -5.14
CA TRP A 123 -14.93 -7.76 -3.71
C TRP A 123 -16.37 -7.57 -3.26
N PHE A 124 -16.73 -8.28 -2.21
CA PHE A 124 -18.06 -8.29 -1.62
C PHE A 124 -17.99 -7.98 -0.14
N ILE A 125 -19.07 -7.41 0.38
CA ILE A 125 -19.27 -7.16 1.81
C ILE A 125 -20.47 -7.97 2.25
N GLU A 126 -20.26 -8.84 3.22
CA GLU A 126 -21.34 -9.55 3.89
C GLU A 126 -21.77 -8.75 5.12
N GLU A 127 -23.01 -8.28 5.11
CA GLU A 127 -23.58 -7.53 6.23
C GLU A 127 -25.01 -8.02 6.52
N ASN A 128 -25.23 -8.48 7.76
CA ASN A 128 -26.53 -8.95 8.24
C ASN A 128 -27.14 -10.07 7.36
N GLY A 129 -26.29 -10.96 6.81
CA GLY A 129 -26.71 -12.08 5.96
C GLY A 129 -27.02 -11.69 4.51
N ALA A 130 -26.80 -10.44 4.11
CA ALA A 130 -26.87 -10.00 2.72
C ALA A 130 -25.46 -9.76 2.17
N VAL A 131 -25.19 -10.33 0.99
CA VAL A 131 -23.96 -10.09 0.23
C VAL A 131 -24.21 -8.91 -0.70
N LYS A 132 -23.41 -7.85 -0.56
CA LYS A 132 -23.44 -6.66 -1.42
C LYS A 132 -22.11 -6.49 -2.13
N SER A 133 -22.14 -5.97 -3.35
CA SER A 133 -20.91 -5.57 -4.04
C SER A 133 -20.24 -4.40 -3.31
N LEU A 134 -18.93 -4.27 -3.46
CA LEU A 134 -18.17 -3.15 -2.90
C LEU A 134 -18.71 -1.80 -3.39
N GLU A 135 -19.09 -1.71 -4.66
CA GLU A 135 -19.67 -0.54 -5.31
C GLU A 135 -21.04 -0.16 -4.71
N ASP A 136 -21.91 -1.14 -4.51
CA ASP A 136 -23.23 -0.92 -3.90
C ASP A 136 -23.09 -0.50 -2.44
N CYS A 137 -22.16 -1.10 -1.71
CA CYS A 137 -21.88 -0.73 -0.32
C CYS A 137 -21.33 0.69 -0.22
N LEU A 138 -20.44 1.11 -1.12
CA LEU A 138 -19.95 2.49 -1.15
C LEU A 138 -21.09 3.48 -1.48
N SER A 139 -21.93 3.14 -2.45
CA SER A 139 -23.07 3.99 -2.85
C SER A 139 -24.08 4.15 -1.71
N ASN A 140 -24.39 3.06 -1.00
CA ASN A 140 -25.23 3.08 0.19
C ASN A 140 -24.58 3.87 1.33
N TYR A 141 -23.26 3.74 1.51
CA TYR A 141 -22.54 4.53 2.50
C TYR A 141 -22.64 6.03 2.18
N LEU A 142 -22.37 6.45 0.94
CA LEU A 142 -22.41 7.85 0.52
C LEU A 142 -23.80 8.50 0.64
N THR A 143 -24.87 7.70 0.61
CA THR A 143 -26.25 8.18 0.81
C THR A 143 -26.67 8.22 2.29
N SER A 144 -25.92 7.56 3.18
CA SER A 144 -26.14 7.59 4.63
C SER A 144 -25.78 8.95 5.24
N GLU A 145 -26.27 9.21 6.47
CA GLU A 145 -25.96 10.46 7.21
C GLU A 145 -24.45 10.70 7.37
N GLU A 146 -23.67 9.65 7.60
CA GLU A 146 -22.22 9.73 7.74
C GLU A 146 -21.52 9.96 6.41
N GLY A 147 -22.07 9.42 5.31
CA GLY A 147 -21.47 9.51 3.99
C GLY A 147 -21.74 10.82 3.26
N LYS A 148 -22.83 11.52 3.60
CA LYS A 148 -23.21 12.80 2.97
C LYS A 148 -22.13 13.87 3.07
N ILE A 149 -21.29 13.85 4.10
CA ILE A 149 -20.16 14.79 4.26
C ILE A 149 -19.11 14.64 3.15
N PHE A 150 -19.07 13.47 2.50
CA PHE A 150 -18.17 13.19 1.39
C PHE A 150 -18.82 13.44 0.03
N VAL A 151 -20.11 13.74 -0.05
CA VAL A 151 -20.78 14.04 -1.32
C VAL A 151 -20.80 15.56 -1.52
N PRO A 152 -20.48 16.08 -2.71
CA PRO A 152 -20.62 17.51 -2.97
C PRO A 152 -22.07 17.96 -2.73
N PRO A 153 -22.29 19.16 -2.18
CA PRO A 153 -23.63 19.68 -1.95
C PRO A 153 -24.39 19.76 -3.28
N THR A 154 -25.58 19.15 -3.33
CA THR A 154 -26.47 19.25 -4.47
C THR A 154 -27.09 20.64 -4.48
N SER A 155 -26.80 21.46 -5.49
CA SER A 155 -27.20 22.89 -5.59
C SER A 155 -28.71 23.20 -5.63
N ASN A 156 -29.61 22.30 -5.25
CA ASN A 156 -31.04 22.41 -5.52
C ASN A 156 -31.98 22.53 -4.31
N GLU A 157 -31.48 22.84 -3.11
CA GLU A 157 -32.36 23.25 -2.01
C GLU A 157 -31.85 24.53 -1.33
N GLY A 158 -32.33 25.66 -1.87
CA GLY A 158 -32.77 26.83 -1.11
C GLY A 158 -31.78 27.57 -0.20
N SER A 159 -31.28 28.70 -0.72
CA SER A 159 -31.39 30.02 -0.08
C SER A 159 -31.06 30.14 1.42
N GLY A 160 -29.88 30.68 1.72
CA GLY A 160 -29.65 31.43 2.95
C GLY A 160 -28.40 31.06 3.74
N SER A 161 -27.21 31.40 3.23
CA SER A 161 -26.26 32.26 3.94
C SER A 161 -24.98 32.39 3.12
N THR A 162 -24.86 33.47 2.36
CA THR A 162 -23.56 33.97 1.93
C THR A 162 -22.86 34.56 3.16
N SER A 163 -22.02 33.79 3.84
CA SER A 163 -21.01 34.36 4.73
C SER A 163 -19.80 33.47 4.86
N SER A 164 -18.95 33.49 3.83
CA SER A 164 -17.49 33.54 3.97
C SER A 164 -16.88 33.62 2.57
N SER A 165 -16.98 34.82 1.98
CA SER A 165 -15.94 35.26 1.06
C SER A 165 -14.62 35.13 1.82
N LYS A 166 -13.82 34.11 1.47
CA LYS A 166 -12.38 34.20 1.69
C LYS A 166 -11.95 35.56 1.13
N PRO A 167 -11.21 36.40 1.87
CA PRO A 167 -10.64 37.58 1.26
C PRO A 167 -9.78 37.07 0.10
N VAL A 168 -10.17 37.44 -1.11
CA VAL A 168 -9.31 37.36 -2.28
C VAL A 168 -8.09 38.18 -1.87
N LEU A 169 -6.97 37.50 -1.64
CA LEU A 169 -5.68 38.17 -1.55
C LEU A 169 -5.47 38.79 -2.94
N SER A 170 -5.89 40.04 -3.09
CA SER A 170 -5.56 40.85 -4.25
C SER A 170 -4.05 40.90 -4.29
N THR A 171 -3.46 40.27 -5.29
CA THR A 171 -2.05 40.38 -5.63
C THR A 171 -1.78 41.81 -6.12
N ASN A 172 -1.76 42.77 -5.19
CA ASN A 172 -1.08 44.03 -5.38
C ASN A 172 0.26 43.88 -4.66
N THR A 173 1.23 43.36 -5.40
CA THR A 173 2.64 43.52 -5.06
C THR A 173 2.91 45.03 -5.01
N PRO A 174 3.26 45.63 -3.85
CA PRO A 174 3.67 47.02 -3.85
C PRO A 174 5.00 47.12 -4.59
N ALA A 175 4.99 47.91 -5.67
CA ALA A 175 6.19 48.24 -6.40
C ALA A 175 6.92 49.32 -5.61
N SER A 176 8.11 48.97 -5.09
CA SER A 176 9.07 49.85 -4.41
C SER A 176 8.80 50.20 -2.93
N LEU A 177 9.90 50.34 -2.19
CA LEU A 177 9.91 50.67 -0.76
C LEU A 177 9.32 52.05 -0.45
N ASP A 178 9.27 52.97 -1.42
CA ASP A 178 8.77 54.33 -1.20
C ASP A 178 7.26 54.36 -0.91
N ASP A 179 6.48 53.44 -1.50
CA ASP A 179 5.05 53.32 -1.24
C ASP A 179 4.76 52.81 0.19
N ILE A 180 5.66 52.02 0.77
CA ILE A 180 5.53 51.50 2.13
C ILE A 180 5.75 52.61 3.16
N TYR A 181 6.68 53.54 2.89
CA TYR A 181 6.93 54.67 3.79
C TYR A 181 5.82 55.73 3.76
N GLN A 182 5.18 55.94 2.60
CA GLN A 182 4.03 56.85 2.48
C GLN A 182 2.79 56.35 3.23
N ASP A 183 2.50 55.04 3.19
CA ASP A 183 1.37 54.45 3.92
C ASP A 183 1.57 54.51 5.45
N PHE A 184 2.82 54.33 5.90
CA PHE A 184 3.14 54.45 7.33
C PHE A 184 3.05 55.89 7.83
N ALA A 185 3.55 56.87 7.06
CA ALA A 185 3.47 58.28 7.41
C ALA A 185 2.02 58.78 7.46
N SER A 186 1.16 58.32 6.56
CA SER A 186 -0.25 58.70 6.49
C SER A 186 -1.08 58.16 7.67
N ARG A 187 -0.67 57.03 8.26
CA ARG A 187 -1.33 56.43 9.42
C ARG A 187 -0.89 57.01 10.76
N LEU A 188 0.23 57.73 10.82
CA LEU A 188 0.77 58.27 12.07
C LEU A 188 0.29 59.70 12.38
N VAL A 189 -0.36 60.37 11.43
CA VAL A 189 -0.85 61.76 11.56
C VAL A 189 -2.40 61.84 11.54
N GLY A 190 -3.08 60.69 11.58
CA GLY A 190 -4.55 60.60 11.68
C GLY A 190 -5.03 60.43 13.11
#